data_AF-A0A0C9W8R9-F1
#
_entry.id   AF-A0A0C9W8R9-F1
#
_cell.length_a   1.000
_cell.length_b   1.000
_cell.length_c   1.000
_cell.angle_alpha   90.00
_cell.angle_beta   90.00
_cell.angle_gamma   90.00
#
_symmetry.space_group_name_H-M   'P 1'
#
loop_
_entity.id
_entity.type
_entity.pdbx_description
1 polymer ?
#
loop_
_entity_poly.entity_id
_entity_poly.type
_entity_poly.pdbx_seq_one_letter_code
_entity_poly.pdbx_strand_id
1 'polypeptide(L)' 'MDAQDLARWTRFALKGGIGRCTAIVDCIAQEMGEDLMFLKDDEITVLMQLPEAGFYLGHCEGVVGRFSGKDVRFHGKL' A
#
# COMPACT_ATOMS: atom_id res chain seq x y z
N MET A 1 8.54 -2.98 -11.12
CA MET A 1 9.45 -2.92 -9.96
C MET A 1 10.40 -4.10 -10.03
N ASP A 2 11.71 -3.93 -9.79
CA ASP A 2 12.64 -5.07 -9.81
C ASP A 2 12.61 -5.87 -8.49
N ALA A 3 13.18 -7.08 -8.50
CA ALA A 3 13.13 -7.98 -7.35
C ALA A 3 13.89 -7.45 -6.11
N GLN A 4 14.94 -6.64 -6.32
CA GLN A 4 15.73 -6.08 -5.24
C GLN A 4 14.97 -4.95 -4.55
N ASP A 5 14.29 -4.10 -5.33
CA ASP A 5 13.39 -3.07 -4.82
C ASP A 5 12.21 -3.68 -4.07
N LEU A 6 11.59 -4.74 -4.61
CA LEU A 6 10.52 -5.45 -3.92
C LEU A 6 10.98 -5.97 -2.55
N ALA A 7 12.13 -6.66 -2.49
CA ALA A 7 12.67 -7.16 -1.22
C ALA A 7 13.05 -6.05 -0.24
N ARG A 8 13.44 -4.86 -0.73
CA ARG A 8 13.70 -3.69 0.10
C ARG A 8 12.39 -3.16 0.69
N TRP A 9 11.35 -3.03 -0.12
CA TRP A 9 10.05 -2.53 0.30
C TRP A 9 9.35 -3.46 1.29
N THR A 10 9.35 -4.77 1.04
CA THR A 10 8.80 -5.75 1.98
C THR A 10 9.50 -5.66 3.35
N ARG A 11 10.83 -5.53 3.38
CA ARG A 11 11.57 -5.35 4.64
C ARG A 11 11.25 -4.04 5.36
N PHE A 12 11.00 -2.97 4.61
CA PHE A 12 10.59 -1.69 5.18
C PHE A 12 9.16 -1.74 5.73
N ALA A 13 8.25 -2.43 5.02
CA ALA A 13 6.88 -2.65 5.46
C ALA A 13 6.82 -3.38 6.82
N LEU A 14 7.65 -4.43 6.99
CA LEU A 14 7.72 -5.18 8.25
C LEU A 14 8.21 -4.33 9.44
N LYS A 15 8.80 -3.16 9.20
CA LYS A 15 9.18 -2.19 10.23
C LYS A 15 8.11 -1.13 10.50
N GLY A 16 6.97 -1.20 9.83
CA GLY A 16 5.85 -0.27 9.96
C GLY A 16 5.79 0.83 8.89
N GLY A 17 6.71 0.84 7.92
CA GLY A 17 6.73 1.83 6.84
C GLY A 17 6.79 3.27 7.35
N ILE A 18 6.07 4.18 6.69
CA ILE A 18 5.85 5.56 7.14
C ILE A 18 4.52 5.72 7.89
N GLY A 19 3.67 4.70 7.89
CA GLY A 19 2.35 4.77 8.51
C GLY A 19 1.49 3.56 8.18
N ARG A 20 0.26 3.56 8.70
CA ARG A 20 -0.73 2.50 8.49
C ARG A 20 -2.09 3.07 8.18
N CYS A 21 -2.87 2.30 7.43
CA CYS A 21 -4.26 2.59 7.14
C CYS A 21 -5.08 1.30 7.09
N THR A 22 -6.40 1.43 7.21
CA THR A 22 -7.35 0.33 7.03
C THR A 22 -8.17 0.57 5.77
N ALA A 23 -8.29 -0.44 4.92
CA ALA A 23 -9.15 -0.40 3.75
C ALA A 23 -10.63 -0.21 4.14
N ILE A 24 -11.35 0.67 3.45
CA ILE A 24 -12.78 0.90 3.69
C ILE A 24 -13.69 0.31 2.61
N VAL A 25 -13.09 -0.16 1.51
CA VAL A 25 -13.73 -0.83 0.37
C VAL A 25 -12.86 -1.98 -0.10
N ASP A 26 -13.43 -2.90 -0.86
CA ASP A 26 -12.67 -3.91 -1.59
C ASP A 26 -12.03 -3.26 -2.83
N CYS A 27 -10.74 -3.51 -3.03
CA CYS A 27 -10.00 -3.06 -4.20
C CYS A 27 -9.41 -4.27 -4.93
N ILE A 28 -9.97 -4.55 -6.10
CA ILE A 28 -9.45 -5.57 -7.01
C ILE A 28 -8.50 -4.87 -7.98
N ALA A 29 -7.24 -5.28 -7.99
CA ALA A 29 -6.22 -4.75 -8.91
C ALA A 29 -6.71 -4.81 -10.36
N GLN A 30 -6.70 -3.66 -11.04
CA GLN A 30 -7.08 -3.59 -12.45
C GLN A 30 -5.89 -3.95 -13.33
N GLU A 31 -4.70 -3.52 -12.92
CA GLU A 31 -3.44 -3.85 -13.58
C GLU A 31 -2.59 -4.77 -12.69
N MET A 32 -2.45 -6.03 -13.11
CA MET A 32 -1.66 -7.04 -12.39
C MET A 32 -0.20 -6.59 -12.24
N GLY A 33 0.23 -6.43 -10.98
CA GLY A 33 1.62 -6.13 -10.63
C GLY A 33 1.93 -4.64 -10.43
N GLU A 34 0.96 -3.76 -10.64
CA GLU A 34 1.07 -2.33 -10.28
C GLU A 34 0.15 -1.96 -9.13
N ASP A 35 -1.12 -2.36 -9.19
CA ASP A 35 -2.11 -2.06 -8.15
C ASP A 35 -1.98 -3.00 -6.95
N LEU A 36 -2.15 -2.45 -5.75
CA LEU A 36 -2.28 -3.21 -4.52
C LEU A 36 -3.71 -3.72 -4.40
N MET A 37 -3.86 -5.04 -4.38
CA MET A 37 -5.12 -5.68 -4.02
C MET A 37 -5.28 -5.72 -2.50
N PHE A 38 -6.47 -5.41 -2.02
CA PHE A 38 -6.86 -5.50 -0.62
C PHE A 38 -8.37 -5.63 -0.51
N LEU A 39 -8.84 -6.26 0.57
CA LEU A 39 -10.24 -6.31 0.94
C LEU A 39 -10.53 -5.26 1.98
N LYS A 40 -11.82 -4.91 2.12
CA LYS A 40 -12.27 -4.04 3.20
C LYS A 40 -11.81 -4.61 4.54
N ASP A 41 -11.42 -3.70 5.43
CA ASP A 41 -10.91 -3.95 6.78
C ASP A 41 -9.46 -4.51 6.83
N ASP A 42 -8.81 -4.76 5.69
CA ASP A 42 -7.38 -5.07 5.66
C ASP A 42 -6.52 -3.91 6.17
N GLU A 43 -5.46 -4.24 6.92
CA GLU A 43 -4.45 -3.29 7.33
C GLU A 43 -3.36 -3.19 6.26
N ILE A 44 -3.13 -1.97 5.78
CA ILE A 44 -2.12 -1.66 4.77
C ILE A 44 -1.00 -0.86 5.44
N THR A 45 0.24 -1.31 5.24
CA THR A 45 1.41 -0.51 5.62
C THR A 45 1.74 0.46 4.49
N VAL A 46 1.78 1.76 4.80
CA VAL A 46 2.10 2.82 3.84
C VAL A 46 3.62 2.93 3.73
N LEU A 47 4.16 2.88 2.51
CA LEU A 47 5.60 2.87 2.27
C LEU A 47 6.12 4.21 1.76
N MET A 48 5.36 4.85 0.86
CA MET A 48 5.67 6.19 0.37
C MET A 48 4.44 6.85 -0.26
N GLN A 49 4.44 8.17 -0.31
CA GLN A 49 3.54 8.93 -1.17
C GLN A 49 4.08 8.96 -2.60
N LEU A 50 3.23 8.71 -3.58
CA LEU A 50 3.60 8.77 -4.99
C LEU A 50 3.51 10.22 -5.52
N PRO A 51 4.18 10.54 -6.65
CA PRO A 51 4.08 11.87 -7.26
C PRO A 51 2.65 12.25 -7.67
N GLU A 52 1.82 11.25 -7.97
CA GLU A 52 0.41 11.46 -8.26
C GLU A 52 -0.38 11.73 -6.97
N ALA A 53 -1.04 12.89 -6.92
CA ALA A 53 -1.70 13.36 -5.72
C ALA A 53 -2.79 12.38 -5.25
N GLY A 54 -2.69 11.96 -3.99
CA GLY A 54 -3.63 11.04 -3.37
C GLY A 54 -3.34 9.56 -3.60
N PHE A 55 -2.24 9.21 -4.27
CA PHE A 55 -1.78 7.83 -4.43
C PHE A 55 -0.54 7.52 -3.58
N TYR A 56 -0.44 6.25 -3.20
CA TYR A 56 0.58 5.77 -2.28
C TYR A 56 1.09 4.41 -2.73
N LEU A 57 2.31 4.07 -2.32
CA LEU A 57 2.81 2.70 -2.36
C LEU A 57 2.49 2.05 -1.01
N GLY A 58 1.87 0.88 -1.04
CA GLY A 58 1.48 0.13 0.15
C GLY A 58 1.96 -1.30 0.13
N HIS A 59 1.90 -1.94 1.29
CA HIS A 59 2.12 -3.36 1.47
C HIS A 59 0.93 -3.99 2.19
N CYS A 60 0.38 -5.05 1.60
CA CYS A 60 -0.70 -5.87 2.14
C CYS A 60 -0.44 -7.33 1.79
N GLU A 61 -0.50 -8.23 2.78
CA GLU A 61 -0.34 -9.69 2.59
C GLU A 61 0.88 -10.14 1.76
N GLY A 62 2.01 -9.44 1.86
CA GLY A 62 3.23 -9.77 1.10
C GLY A 62 3.29 -9.18 -0.30
N VAL A 63 2.22 -8.52 -0.76
CA VAL A 63 2.17 -7.78 -2.02
C VAL A 63 2.55 -6.33 -1.77
N VAL A 64 3.36 -5.77 -2.67
CA VAL A 64 3.65 -4.33 -2.72
C VAL A 64 3.03 -3.77 -3.99
N GLY A 65 2.27 -2.68 -3.85
CA GLY A 65 1.57 -2.07 -4.98
C GLY A 65 1.06 -0.68 -4.67
N ARG A 66 0.51 -0.03 -5.69
CA ARG A 66 -0.11 1.29 -5.64
C ARG A 66 -1.53 1.19 -5.08
N PHE A 67 -1.94 2.14 -4.24
CA PHE A 67 -3.33 2.29 -3.83
C PHE A 67 -3.76 3.76 -3.71
N SER A 68 -5.07 4.00 -3.77
CA SER A 68 -5.69 5.31 -3.62
C SER A 68 -5.98 5.61 -2.15
N GLY A 69 -5.58 6.80 -1.68
CA GLY A 69 -5.87 7.27 -0.33
C GLY A 69 -7.35 7.48 -0.05
N LYS A 70 -8.21 7.49 -1.08
CA LYS A 70 -9.67 7.60 -0.94
C LYS A 70 -10.32 6.29 -0.49
N ASP A 71 -9.63 5.17 -0.70
CA ASP A 71 -10.16 3.82 -0.46
C ASP A 71 -9.74 3.27 0.91
N VAL A 72 -9.08 4.10 1.72
CA VAL A 72 -8.55 3.74 3.04
C VAL A 72 -8.84 4.82 4.08
N ARG A 73 -8.73 4.45 5.36
CA ARG A 73 -8.68 5.35 6.51
C ARG A 73 -7.30 5.31 7.14
N PHE A 74 -6.56 6.41 7.11
CA PHE A 74 -5.26 6.53 7.78
C PHE A 74 -5.40 6.56 9.30
N HIS A 75 -4.48 5.87 10.00
CA HIS A 75 -4.47 5.80 11.46
C HIS A 75 -3.77 7.00 12.12
N GLY A 76 -3.20 7.91 11.34
CA GLY A 76 -2.47 9.07 11.82
C GLY A 76 -2.09 10.00 10.67
N LYS A 77 -1.28 11.02 10.98
CA LYS A 77 -0.62 11.82 9.95
C LYS A 77 0.51 11.00 9.31
N LEU A 78 0.63 11.10 7.99
CA LEU A 78 1.73 10.57 7.20
C LEU A 78 2.85 11.60 7.06
#